data_AF-A0A9E3IMK8-F1
#
_entry.id   AF-A0A9E3IMK8-F1
#
_cell.length_a   1.000
_cell.length_b   1.000
_cell.length_c   1.000
_cell.angle_alpha   90.00
_cell.angle_beta   90.00
_cell.angle_gamma   90.00
#
_symmetry.space_group_name_H-M   'P 1'
#
loop_
_entity.id
_entity.type
_entity.pdbx_description
1 polymer ?
#
loop_
_entity_poly.entity_id
_entity_poly.type
_entity_poly.pdbx_seq_one_letter_code
_entity_poly.pdbx_strand_id
1 'polypeptide(L)'
;VLQALVSTDVHLYLLLAIFAVVVSLIGAFYYLRVVKVMFFDEPTDTSAITAPADVRLVMSLNGAAVLVFGLLPGGLLELCKYAIRQALTT
;
A
#
# COMPACT_ATOMS: atom_id res chain seq x y z
N VAL A 1 -2.32 5.79 10.92
CA VAL A 1 -3.47 5.18 11.62
C VAL A 1 -3.04 4.37 12.84
N LEU A 2 -2.25 3.30 12.70
CA LEU A 2 -1.79 2.51 13.85
C LEU A 2 -1.08 3.35 14.93
N GLN A 3 -0.19 4.27 14.52
CA GLN A 3 0.46 5.20 15.45
C GLN A 3 -0.55 6.03 16.26
N ALA A 4 -1.64 6.50 15.63
CA ALA A 4 -2.66 7.29 16.31
C ALA A 4 -3.47 6.45 17.31
N LEU A 5 -3.77 5.19 16.97
CA LEU A 5 -4.45 4.26 17.90
C LEU A 5 -3.58 3.97 19.11
N VAL A 6 -2.28 3.74 18.91
CA VAL A 6 -1.33 3.46 19.99
C VAL A 6 -1.09 4.69 20.88
N SER A 7 -1.05 5.90 20.31
CA SER A 7 -0.81 7.13 21.08
C SER A 7 -2.00 7.56 21.97
N THR A 8 -3.15 6.91 21.86
CA THR A 8 -4.36 7.27 22.61
C THR A 8 -4.37 6.68 24.03
N ASP A 9 -3.45 5.75 24.35
CA ASP A 9 -3.28 5.09 25.67
C ASP A 9 -4.55 4.41 26.22
N VAL A 10 -5.44 3.99 25.32
CA VAL A 10 -6.66 3.22 25.65
C VAL A 10 -6.40 1.75 25.35
N HIS A 11 -6.55 0.89 26.36
CA HIS A 11 -6.24 -0.54 26.27
C HIS A 11 -6.96 -1.23 25.09
N LEU A 12 -8.22 -0.88 24.83
CA LEU A 12 -9.00 -1.42 23.71
C LEU A 12 -8.39 -1.09 22.33
N TYR A 13 -7.87 0.13 22.15
CA TYR A 13 -7.26 0.55 20.89
C TYR A 13 -5.90 -0.11 20.65
N LEU A 14 -5.18 -0.44 21.72
CA LEU A 14 -3.95 -1.22 21.63
C LEU A 14 -4.24 -2.63 21.12
N LEU A 15 -5.27 -3.31 21.66
CA LEU A 15 -5.70 -4.62 21.17
C LEU A 15 -6.14 -4.58 19.70
N LEU A 16 -6.87 -3.53 19.31
CA LEU A 16 -7.28 -3.33 17.92
C LEU A 16 -6.08 -3.11 16.98
N ALA A 17 -5.08 -2.33 17.40
CA ALA A 17 -3.86 -2.12 16.64
C ALA A 17 -3.08 -3.42 16.46
N ILE A 18 -2.95 -4.24 17.51
CA ILE A 18 -2.31 -5.56 17.43
C ILE A 18 -3.07 -6.45 16.45
N PHE A 19 -4.40 -6.52 16.57
CA PHE A 19 -5.24 -7.30 15.67
C PHE A 19 -5.05 -6.87 14.20
N ALA A 20 -5.05 -5.57 13.93
CA ALA A 20 -4.82 -5.04 12.58
C ALA A 20 -3.44 -5.42 12.02
N VAL A 21 -2.38 -5.41 12.86
CA VAL A 21 -1.04 -5.84 12.45
C VAL A 21 -1.03 -7.34 12.14
N VAL A 22 -1.65 -8.19 12.96
CA VAL A 22 -1.73 -9.63 12.70
C VAL A 22 -2.44 -9.92 11.38
N VAL A 23 -3.58 -9.27 11.12
CA VAL A 23 -4.30 -9.41 9.84
C VAL A 23 -3.43 -8.92 8.66
N SER A 24 -2.68 -7.83 8.84
CA SER A 24 -1.73 -7.35 7.83
C SER A 24 -0.61 -8.36 7.55
N LEU A 25 -0.10 -9.07 8.56
CA LEU A 25 0.93 -10.11 8.38
C LEU A 25 0.39 -11.31 7.62
N ILE A 26 -0.85 -11.72 7.89
CA ILE A 26 -1.53 -12.78 7.13
C ILE A 26 -1.62 -12.36 5.66
N GLY A 27 -2.03 -11.12 5.38
CA GLY A 27 -2.04 -10.58 4.01
C GLY A 27 -0.65 -10.55 3.36
N ALA A 28 0.37 -10.12 4.11
CA ALA A 28 1.75 -10.05 3.64
C ALA A 28 2.27 -11.43 3.18
N PHE A 29 1.90 -12.53 3.87
CA PHE A 29 2.25 -13.88 3.44
C PHE A 29 1.74 -14.20 2.01
N TYR A 30 0.50 -13.83 1.69
CA TYR A 30 -0.06 -14.04 0.36
C TYR A 30 0.61 -13.16 -0.70
N TYR A 31 0.92 -11.91 -0.38
CA TYR A 31 1.66 -11.03 -1.31
C TYR A 31 3.08 -11.55 -1.57
N LEU A 32 3.78 -11.99 -0.53
CA LEU A 32 5.12 -12.56 -0.68
C LEU A 32 5.12 -13.86 -1.49
N ARG A 33 4.07 -14.69 -1.38
CA ARG A 33 3.92 -15.87 -2.22
C ARG A 33 3.86 -15.51 -3.71
N VAL A 34 3.18 -14.43 -4.08
CA VAL A 34 3.12 -13.96 -5.48
C VAL A 34 4.51 -13.53 -5.96
N VAL A 35 5.23 -12.74 -5.14
CA VAL A 35 6.62 -12.34 -5.45
C VAL A 35 7.52 -13.56 -5.60
N LYS A 36 7.35 -14.56 -4.73
CA LYS A 36 8.08 -15.82 -4.78
C LYS A 36 7.87 -16.55 -6.11
N VAL A 37 6.62 -16.69 -6.54
CA VAL A 37 6.30 -17.32 -7.84
C VAL A 37 6.87 -16.53 -9.01
N MET A 38 6.85 -15.20 -8.95
CA MET A 38 7.31 -14.36 -10.06
C MET A 38 8.83 -14.41 -10.29
N PHE A 39 9.63 -14.56 -9.22
CA PHE A 39 11.09 -14.47 -9.32
C PHE A 39 11.83 -15.79 -9.10
N PHE A 40 11.25 -16.76 -8.40
CA PHE A 40 11.96 -17.98 -7.98
C PHE A 40 11.39 -19.27 -8.57
N ASP A 41 10.18 -19.25 -9.12
CA ASP A 41 9.60 -20.44 -9.76
C ASP A 41 9.90 -20.41 -11.28
N GLU A 42 10.13 -21.58 -11.87
CA GLU A 42 10.43 -21.72 -13.30
C GLU A 42 9.22 -21.29 -14.14
N PRO A 43 9.41 -20.48 -15.21
CA PRO A 43 8.32 -20.05 -16.07
C PRO A 43 7.68 -21.25 -16.80
N THR A 44 6.36 -21.40 -16.66
CA THR A 44 5.60 -22.42 -17.39
C THR A 44 5.32 -22.03 -18.84
N ASP A 45 5.36 -20.73 -19.15
CA ASP A 45 5.22 -20.17 -20.49
C ASP A 45 6.33 -19.12 -20.72
N THR A 46 7.02 -19.25 -21.85
CA THR A 46 8.12 -18.37 -22.28
C THR A 46 7.74 -17.51 -23.48
N SER A 47 6.47 -17.54 -23.89
CA SER A 47 5.94 -16.68 -24.94
C SER A 47 6.18 -15.21 -24.61
N ALA A 48 6.44 -14.40 -25.65
CA ALA A 48 6.71 -12.99 -25.46
C ALA A 48 5.46 -12.29 -24.92
N ILE A 49 5.59 -11.67 -23.74
CA ILE A 49 4.51 -10.87 -23.14
C ILE A 49 4.28 -9.65 -24.03
N THR A 50 3.16 -9.65 -24.75
CA THR A 50 2.73 -8.51 -25.55
C THR A 50 1.66 -7.75 -24.77
N ALA A 51 1.97 -6.51 -24.40
CA ALA A 51 1.04 -5.61 -23.75
C ALA A 51 0.79 -4.39 -24.66
N PRO A 52 -0.47 -4.04 -24.92
CA PRO A 52 -0.84 -2.78 -25.57
C PRO A 52 -0.16 -1.56 -24.92
N ALA A 53 0.14 -0.53 -25.73
CA ALA A 53 0.95 0.61 -25.29
C ALA A 53 0.27 1.43 -24.18
N ASP A 54 -1.05 1.54 -24.23
CA ASP A 54 -1.91 2.12 -23.20
C ASP A 54 -1.76 1.41 -21.85
N VAL A 55 -1.81 0.06 -21.84
CA VAL A 55 -1.64 -0.75 -20.62
C VAL A 55 -0.25 -0.54 -20.02
N ARG A 56 0.80 -0.51 -20.85
CA ARG A 56 2.17 -0.26 -20.39
C ARG A 56 2.33 1.14 -19.78
N LEU A 57 1.72 2.14 -20.41
CA LEU A 57 1.75 3.52 -19.91
C LEU A 57 1.03 3.64 -18.57
N VAL A 58 -0.16 3.07 -18.42
CA VAL A 58 -0.90 3.11 -17.16
C VAL A 58 -0.15 2.37 -16.04
N MET A 59 0.38 1.19 -16.32
CA MET A 59 1.10 0.41 -15.30
C MET A 59 2.41 1.09 -14.86
N SER A 60 3.14 1.68 -15.81
CA SER A 60 4.37 2.43 -15.50
C SER A 60 4.09 3.70 -14.70
N LEU A 61 3.05 4.46 -15.05
CA LEU A 61 2.62 5.63 -14.27
C LEU A 61 2.17 5.24 -12.87
N ASN A 62 1.41 4.16 -12.72
CA ASN A 62 0.97 3.66 -11.42
C ASN A 62 2.17 3.26 -10.55
N GLY A 63 3.10 2.47 -11.10
CA GLY A 63 4.33 2.08 -10.40
C GLY A 63 5.19 3.29 -10.01
N ALA A 64 5.33 4.27 -10.90
CA ALA A 64 6.04 5.51 -10.60
C ALA A 64 5.35 6.30 -9.47
N ALA A 65 4.02 6.40 -9.49
CA ALA A 65 3.26 7.07 -8.44
C ALA A 65 3.43 6.37 -7.07
N VAL A 66 3.37 5.03 -7.04
CA VAL A 66 3.62 4.24 -5.82
C VAL A 66 5.01 4.51 -5.26
N LEU A 67 6.04 4.58 -6.11
CA LEU A 67 7.41 4.90 -5.68
C LEU A 67 7.54 6.33 -5.15
N VAL A 68 7.01 7.31 -5.89
CA VAL A 68 7.10 8.73 -5.52
C VAL A 68 6.38 8.99 -4.20
N PHE A 69 5.12 8.55 -4.06
CA PHE A 69 4.35 8.76 -2.84
C PHE A 69 4.81 7.86 -1.68
N GLY A 70 5.40 6.71 -1.97
CA GLY A 70 6.01 5.84 -0.96
C GLY A 70 7.27 6.44 -0.34
N LEU A 71 8.15 7.04 -1.17
CA LEU A 71 9.40 7.66 -0.70
C LEU A 71 9.19 9.06 -0.14
N LEU A 72 8.32 9.86 -0.77
CA LEU A 72 8.10 11.27 -0.44
C LEU A 72 6.61 11.54 -0.17
N PRO A 73 6.04 11.02 0.94
CA PRO A 73 4.61 11.16 1.23
C PRO A 73 4.20 12.56 1.73
N GLY A 74 5.17 13.44 2.04
CA GLY A 74 4.93 14.70 2.77
C GLY A 74 3.90 15.62 2.13
N GLY A 75 4.02 15.90 0.84
CA GLY A 75 3.09 16.80 0.14
C GLY A 75 1.65 16.26 0.09
N LEU A 76 1.49 14.96 -0.14
CA LEU A 76 0.18 14.31 -0.15
C LEU A 76 -0.46 14.33 1.25
N LEU A 77 0.33 14.11 2.30
CA LEU A 77 -0.15 14.13 3.67
C LEU A 77 -0.64 15.52 4.09
N GLU A 78 0.04 16.59 3.68
CA GLU A 78 -0.42 17.97 3.94
C GLU A 78 -1.73 18.31 3.23
N LEU A 79 -1.89 17.87 1.98
CA LEU A 79 -3.15 18.01 1.25
C LEU A 79 -4.30 17.28 1.97
N CYS A 80 -4.06 16.05 2.43
CA CYS A 80 -5.05 15.31 3.22
C CYS A 80 -5.42 16.05 4.52
N LYS A 81 -4.43 16.57 5.26
CA LYS A 81 -4.67 17.36 6.48
C LYS A 81 -5.51 18.60 6.19
N TYR A 82 -5.21 19.32 5.11
CA TYR A 82 -5.99 20.48 4.69
C TYR A 82 -7.45 20.12 4.39
N ALA A 83 -7.67 19.08 3.58
CA ALA A 83 -9.02 18.62 3.22
C ALA A 83 -9.83 18.17 4.44
N ILE A 84 -9.21 17.43 5.38
CA ILE A 84 -9.85 17.00 6.63
C ILE A 84 -10.26 18.22 7.47
N ARG A 85 -9.38 19.21 7.63
CA ARG A 85 -9.70 20.43 8.38
C ARG A 85 -10.88 21.18 7.75
N GLN A 86 -10.88 21.31 6.42
CA GLN A 86 -11.95 22.00 5.70
C GLN A 86 -13.30 21.29 5.89
N ALA A 87 -13.33 19.95 5.80
CA ALA A 87 -14.54 19.16 5.98
C ALA A 87 -15.10 19.22 7.41
N LEU A 88 -14.27 19.51 8.41
CA LEU A 88 -14.70 19.67 9.82
C LEU A 88 -15.20 21.09 10.14
N THR A 89 -14.92 22.06 9.26
CA THR A 89 -15.35 23.46 9.40
C THR A 89 -16.63 23.79 8.62
N THR A 90 -17.06 22.90 7.73
CA THR A 90 -18.39 22.92 7.08
C THR A 90 -19.39 22.12 7.90
#